data_AF-A0A015IGK5-F1
#
_entry.id   AF-A0A015IGK5-F1
#
_cell.length_a   1.000
_cell.length_b   1.000
_cell.length_c   1.000
_cell.angle_alpha   90.00
_cell.angle_beta   90.00
_cell.angle_gamma   90.00
#
_symmetry.space_group_name_H-M   'P 1'
#
loop_
_entity.id
_entity.type
_entity.pdbx_description
1 polymer ?
#
loop_
_entity_poly.entity_id
_entity_poly.type
_entity_poly.pdbx_seq_one_letter_code
_entity_poly.pdbx_strand_id
1 'polypeptide(L)'
;MEKTKHEFGANLVKVKGHLGVKGNEEADKVAKNDTKKVTCIKIKDSQQKDLIYDIYWDGKRVDRHIRKFIDNLCESTLDAAWSLNRTHKSVFSDTTDTIEEEVTWTLFKKNIGSNCTILTINDRFIKHLKLLNYLLTTLEIIKERRYDLYGDVKCRLCLKENEDDDHMIYCK
;
A
#
# COMPACT_ATOMS: atom_id res chain seq x y z
N MET A 1 -40.85 20.24 -4.84
CA MET A 1 -40.92 18.77 -4.66
C MET A 1 -39.66 18.34 -3.92
N GLU A 2 -39.74 18.22 -2.60
CA GLU A 2 -38.67 17.66 -1.77
C GLU A 2 -38.48 16.18 -2.11
N LYS A 3 -37.27 15.79 -2.52
CA LYS A 3 -36.89 14.39 -2.66
C LYS A 3 -36.47 13.90 -1.28
N THR A 4 -37.34 13.15 -0.62
CA THR A 4 -37.04 12.47 0.64
C THR A 4 -35.94 11.43 0.38
N LYS A 5 -34.74 11.67 0.91
CA LYS A 5 -33.69 10.65 0.98
C LYS A 5 -34.14 9.59 1.96
N HIS A 6 -34.49 8.40 1.46
CA HIS A 6 -34.64 7.22 2.31
C HIS A 6 -33.25 6.66 2.59
N GLU A 7 -32.73 6.91 3.79
CA GLU A 7 -31.54 6.24 4.30
C GLU A 7 -31.92 4.84 4.79
N PHE A 8 -31.37 3.81 4.17
CA PHE A 8 -31.59 2.43 4.55
C PHE A 8 -30.64 2.08 5.72
N GLY A 9 -31.18 2.04 6.94
CA GLY A 9 -30.44 1.58 8.11
C GLY A 9 -30.27 0.06 8.08
N ALA A 10 -29.05 -0.42 7.84
CA ALA A 10 -28.74 -1.85 7.87
C ALA A 10 -27.87 -2.18 9.09
N ASN A 11 -28.29 -3.18 9.87
CA ASN A 11 -27.47 -3.75 10.94
C ASN A 11 -26.60 -4.86 10.36
N LEU A 12 -25.28 -4.69 10.42
CA LEU A 12 -24.32 -5.66 9.91
C LEU A 12 -23.98 -6.69 11.00
N VAL A 13 -24.14 -7.97 10.69
CA VAL A 13 -23.79 -9.08 11.59
C VAL A 13 -22.67 -9.89 10.94
N LYS A 14 -21.53 -9.99 11.64
CA LYS A 14 -20.42 -10.83 11.21
C LYS A 14 -20.72 -12.29 11.55
N VAL A 15 -20.76 -13.15 10.53
CA VAL A 15 -20.95 -14.60 10.69
C VAL A 15 -19.67 -15.35 10.34
N LYS A 16 -19.43 -16.50 10.98
CA LYS A 16 -18.33 -17.41 10.64
C LYS A 16 -18.75 -18.28 9.45
N GLY A 17 -17.84 -18.50 8.51
CA GLY A 17 -18.10 -19.26 7.29
C GLY A 17 -18.47 -20.72 7.58
N HIS A 18 -19.24 -21.32 6.67
CA HIS A 18 -19.64 -22.73 6.69
C HIS A 18 -20.38 -23.19 7.96
N LEU A 19 -21.17 -22.29 8.57
CA LEU A 19 -21.98 -22.58 9.75
C LEU A 19 -23.45 -22.96 9.43
N GLY A 20 -23.80 -23.31 8.18
CA GLY A 20 -25.19 -23.63 7.84
C GLY A 20 -26.10 -22.42 7.64
N VAL A 21 -25.57 -21.19 7.68
CA VAL A 21 -26.37 -19.97 7.46
C VAL A 21 -26.72 -19.88 5.98
N LYS A 22 -27.95 -20.25 5.63
CA LYS A 22 -28.45 -20.38 4.26
C LYS A 22 -28.03 -19.22 3.34
N GLY A 23 -28.23 -17.98 3.76
CA GLY A 23 -27.89 -16.80 2.95
C GLY A 23 -26.37 -16.64 2.70
N ASN A 24 -25.54 -16.98 3.69
CA ASN A 24 -24.09 -16.93 3.55
C ASN A 24 -23.56 -18.08 2.67
N GLU A 25 -24.17 -19.27 2.77
CA GLU A 25 -23.81 -20.42 1.93
C GLU A 25 -24.24 -20.23 0.48
N GLU A 26 -25.42 -19.64 0.25
CA GLU A 26 -25.89 -19.28 -1.08
C GLU A 26 -24.96 -18.23 -1.72
N ALA A 27 -24.58 -17.20 -0.96
CA ALA A 27 -23.63 -16.18 -1.42
C ALA A 27 -22.25 -16.77 -1.74
N ASP A 28 -21.72 -17.65 -0.88
CA ASP A 28 -20.44 -18.35 -1.12
C ASP A 28 -20.51 -19.26 -2.36
N LYS A 29 -21.62 -19.97 -2.56
CA LYS A 29 -21.85 -20.79 -3.75
C LYS A 29 -21.89 -19.96 -5.03
N VAL A 30 -22.55 -18.79 -5.00
CA VAL A 30 -22.60 -17.87 -6.15
C VAL A 30 -21.20 -17.31 -6.45
N ALA A 31 -20.46 -16.86 -5.44
CA ALA A 31 -19.09 -16.35 -5.62
C ALA A 31 -18.14 -17.42 -6.22
N LYS A 32 -18.28 -18.69 -5.80
CA LYS A 32 -17.53 -19.84 -6.35
C LYS A 32 -17.91 -20.19 -7.79
N ASN A 33 -19.11 -19.83 -8.24
CA ASN A 33 -19.53 -20.08 -9.62
C ASN A 33 -19.03 -18.99 -10.57
N ASP A 34 -18.90 -17.75 -10.09
CA ASP A 34 -18.45 -16.62 -10.92
C ASP A 34 -16.94 -16.67 -11.21
N THR A 35 -16.16 -17.28 -10.32
CA THR A 35 -14.73 -17.57 -10.56
C THR A 35 -14.47 -18.54 -11.72
N LYS A 36 -15.49 -19.30 -12.17
CA LYS A 36 -15.37 -20.22 -13.32
C LYS A 36 -15.66 -19.56 -14.67
N LYS A 37 -16.26 -18.36 -14.68
CA LYS A 37 -16.52 -17.56 -15.88
C LYS A 37 -15.55 -16.40 -15.97
N VAL A 38 -14.25 -16.71 -16.00
CA VAL A 38 -13.34 -15.84 -16.72
C VAL A 38 -13.79 -15.93 -18.18
N THR A 39 -14.14 -14.80 -18.79
CA THR A 39 -14.32 -14.71 -20.25
C THR A 39 -12.96 -14.99 -20.88
N CYS A 40 -12.59 -16.27 -20.90
CA CYS A 40 -11.35 -16.72 -21.50
C CYS A 40 -11.58 -16.60 -23.00
N ILE A 41 -10.94 -15.60 -23.60
CA ILE A 41 -10.86 -15.47 -25.03
C ILE A 41 -10.14 -16.74 -25.50
N LYS A 42 -10.90 -17.70 -26.03
CA LYS A 42 -10.35 -18.91 -26.64
C LYS A 42 -9.76 -18.50 -27.98
N ILE A 43 -8.50 -18.07 -27.96
CA ILE A 43 -7.72 -17.88 -29.18
C ILE A 43 -7.46 -19.27 -29.75
N LYS A 44 -7.90 -19.53 -30.98
CA LYS A 44 -7.59 -20.78 -31.69
C LYS A 44 -6.10 -20.77 -32.05
N ASP A 45 -5.41 -21.91 -31.98
CA ASP A 45 -3.99 -22.01 -32.39
C ASP A 45 -3.73 -21.51 -33.83
N SER A 46 -4.75 -21.58 -34.70
CA SER A 46 -4.69 -21.01 -36.06
C SER A 46 -4.63 -19.47 -36.10
N GLN A 47 -5.02 -18.79 -35.02
CA GLN A 47 -4.91 -17.34 -34.85
C GLN A 47 -3.57 -16.93 -34.24
N GLN A 48 -2.78 -17.86 -33.68
CA GLN A 48 -1.46 -17.56 -33.13
C GLN A 48 -0.35 -17.49 -34.18
N LYS A 49 -0.59 -17.99 -35.39
CA LYS A 49 0.38 -17.86 -36.49
C LYS A 49 0.39 -16.41 -36.98
N ASP A 50 1.43 -15.70 -36.60
CA ASP A 50 1.90 -14.44 -37.20
C ASP A 50 1.03 -13.20 -36.98
N LEU A 51 0.46 -13.06 -35.79
CA LEU A 51 -0.10 -11.77 -35.36
C LEU A 51 1.01 -10.78 -35.01
N ILE A 52 1.56 -10.12 -36.04
CA ILE A 52 2.43 -8.97 -35.90
C ILE A 52 1.53 -7.76 -35.68
N TYR A 53 1.39 -7.36 -34.42
CA TYR A 53 0.73 -6.11 -34.05
C TYR A 53 1.79 -5.04 -33.77
N ASP A 54 1.68 -3.91 -34.45
CA ASP A 54 2.42 -2.72 -34.08
C ASP A 54 1.74 -2.08 -32.86
N ILE A 55 2.48 -2.04 -31.75
CA ILE A 55 2.02 -1.35 -30.54
C ILE A 55 2.44 0.12 -30.63
N TYR A 56 1.51 1.01 -30.31
CA TYR A 56 1.77 2.44 -30.21
C TYR A 56 1.50 2.93 -28.79
N TRP A 57 2.39 3.77 -28.28
CA TRP A 57 2.23 4.49 -27.03
C TRP A 57 2.35 5.98 -27.31
N ASP A 58 1.33 6.76 -26.96
CA ASP A 58 1.29 8.21 -27.21
C ASP A 58 1.59 8.57 -28.69
N GLY A 59 0.98 7.83 -29.61
CA GLY A 59 1.19 7.99 -31.05
C GLY A 59 2.55 7.52 -31.59
N LYS A 60 3.46 7.02 -30.73
CA LYS A 60 4.79 6.52 -31.12
C LYS A 60 4.83 5.00 -31.11
N ARG A 61 5.38 4.39 -32.15
CA ARG A 61 5.53 2.94 -32.25
C ARG A 61 6.51 2.44 -31.17
N VAL A 62 6.09 1.43 -30.43
CA VAL A 62 6.91 0.74 -29.44
C VAL A 62 7.81 -0.25 -30.17
N ASP A 63 9.07 0.11 -30.36
CA ASP A 63 10.08 -0.71 -31.04
C ASP A 63 10.84 -1.66 -30.08
N ARG A 64 10.41 -1.70 -28.81
CA ARG A 64 11.02 -2.56 -27.79
C ARG A 64 10.22 -3.85 -27.63
N HIS A 65 10.88 -4.88 -27.10
CA HIS A 65 10.20 -6.11 -26.70
C HIS A 65 9.02 -5.80 -25.77
N ILE A 66 7.80 -6.17 -26.17
CA ILE A 66 6.54 -5.77 -25.55
C ILE A 66 6.55 -6.02 -24.04
N ARG A 67 7.04 -7.19 -23.61
CA ARG A 67 7.13 -7.51 -22.17
C ARG A 67 8.01 -6.51 -21.43
N LYS A 68 9.20 -6.21 -21.94
CA LYS A 68 10.11 -5.25 -21.29
C LYS A 68 9.53 -3.84 -21.27
N PHE A 69 8.79 -3.46 -22.32
CA PHE A 69 8.10 -2.19 -22.35
C PHE A 69 7.02 -2.11 -21.26
N ILE A 70 6.20 -3.16 -21.12
CA ILE A 70 5.18 -3.25 -20.07
C ILE A 70 5.83 -3.26 -18.68
N ASP A 71 6.87 -4.06 -18.48
CA ASP A 71 7.59 -4.15 -17.20
C ASP A 71 8.12 -2.77 -16.79
N ASN A 72 8.81 -2.07 -17.70
CA ASN A 72 9.32 -0.72 -17.45
C ASN A 72 8.20 0.29 -17.16
N LEU A 73 7.05 0.19 -17.84
CA LEU A 73 5.91 1.08 -17.60
C LEU A 73 5.32 0.86 -16.20
N CYS A 74 5.17 -0.40 -15.80
CA CYS A 74 4.68 -0.78 -14.48
C CYS A 74 5.64 -0.33 -13.38
N GLU A 75 6.95 -0.59 -13.54
CA GLU A 75 7.99 -0.13 -12.61
C GLU A 75 7.97 1.39 -12.47
N SER A 76 8.01 2.12 -13.59
CA SER A 76 8.00 3.60 -13.58
C SER A 76 6.72 4.17 -12.94
N THR A 77 5.57 3.53 -13.17
CA THR A 77 4.30 3.96 -12.59
C THR A 77 4.28 3.74 -11.09
N LEU A 78 4.80 2.59 -10.63
CA LEU A 78 4.95 2.32 -9.20
C LEU A 78 5.91 3.31 -8.57
N ASP A 79 7.10 3.50 -9.14
CA ASP A 79 8.10 4.46 -8.65
C ASP A 79 7.54 5.88 -8.56
N ALA A 80 6.78 6.32 -9.56
CA ALA A 80 6.09 7.60 -9.54
C ALA A 80 4.99 7.68 -8.47
N ALA A 81 4.21 6.60 -8.28
CA ALA A 81 3.20 6.55 -7.24
C ALA A 81 3.82 6.60 -5.83
N TRP A 82 4.97 5.95 -5.64
CA TRP A 82 5.73 5.98 -4.39
C TRP A 82 6.36 7.35 -4.13
N SER A 83 6.98 7.98 -5.14
CA SER A 83 7.56 9.32 -4.98
C SER A 83 6.52 10.41 -4.74
N LEU A 84 5.32 10.25 -5.30
CA LEU A 84 4.19 11.18 -5.11
C LEU A 84 3.27 10.81 -3.93
N ASN A 85 3.63 9.80 -3.13
CA ASN A 85 2.82 9.44 -1.97
C ASN A 85 2.72 10.64 -1.01
N ARG A 86 1.52 10.88 -0.49
CA ARG A 86 1.06 12.18 0.04
C ARG A 86 1.94 12.74 1.15
N THR A 87 2.65 11.88 1.88
CA THR A 87 3.54 12.26 2.98
C THR A 87 4.92 12.71 2.53
N HIS A 88 5.37 12.31 1.35
CA HIS A 88 6.65 12.74 0.77
C HIS A 88 6.50 13.94 -0.16
N LYS A 89 5.27 14.44 -0.34
CA LYS A 89 4.98 15.47 -1.33
C LYS A 89 5.68 16.80 -1.03
N SER A 90 5.83 17.17 0.24
CA SER A 90 6.59 18.35 0.66
C SER A 90 8.10 18.14 0.51
N VAL A 91 8.58 16.96 0.90
CA VAL A 91 10.00 16.57 0.83
C VAL A 91 10.52 16.56 -0.63
N PHE A 92 9.72 16.10 -1.59
CA PHE A 92 10.13 16.12 -3.00
C PHE A 92 9.81 17.45 -3.72
N SER A 93 9.01 18.34 -3.13
CA SER A 93 8.75 19.68 -3.69
C SER A 93 9.72 20.74 -3.18
N ASP A 94 10.21 20.60 -1.95
CA ASP A 94 11.22 21.47 -1.36
C ASP A 94 12.58 20.82 -1.53
N THR A 95 13.34 21.28 -2.53
CA THR A 95 14.73 20.87 -2.82
C THR A 95 15.72 21.07 -1.66
N THR A 96 15.28 21.56 -0.50
CA THR A 96 16.08 21.76 0.71
C THR A 96 16.06 20.55 1.65
N ASP A 97 14.99 19.74 1.62
CA ASP A 97 14.88 18.50 2.40
C ASP A 97 15.16 17.32 1.49
N THR A 98 16.38 17.22 0.97
CA THR A 98 16.84 15.97 0.39
C THR A 98 16.76 14.91 1.48
N ILE A 99 15.76 14.00 1.41
CA ILE A 99 15.88 12.70 2.08
C ILE A 99 17.28 12.22 1.74
N GLU A 100 18.09 11.92 2.76
CA GLU A 100 19.36 11.23 2.55
C GLU A 100 19.01 9.84 2.02
N GLU A 101 18.83 9.79 0.70
CA GLU A 101 18.34 8.64 -0.05
C GLU A 101 19.26 7.45 0.21
N GLU A 102 20.57 7.69 0.33
CA GLU A 102 21.54 6.69 0.74
C GLU A 102 21.29 6.11 2.13
N VAL A 103 20.97 6.93 3.14
CA VAL A 103 20.72 6.46 4.51
C VAL A 103 19.40 5.68 4.58
N THR A 104 18.36 6.20 3.92
CA THR A 104 17.05 5.56 3.84
C THR A 104 17.12 4.21 3.15
N TRP A 105 17.77 4.14 1.98
CA TRP A 105 17.99 2.87 1.28
C TRP A 105 18.93 1.94 2.03
N THR A 106 19.93 2.45 2.76
CA THR A 106 20.80 1.60 3.60
C THR A 106 20.01 0.93 4.71
N LEU A 107 19.03 1.61 5.29
CA LEU A 107 18.11 1.05 6.29
C LEU A 107 17.26 -0.09 5.71
N PHE A 108 16.75 0.10 4.49
CA PHE A 108 15.91 -0.90 3.83
C PHE A 108 16.68 -2.05 3.19
N LYS A 109 17.88 -1.81 2.66
CA LYS A 109 18.76 -2.83 2.06
C LYS A 109 19.07 -3.97 3.03
N LYS A 110 19.13 -3.68 4.34
CA LYS A 110 19.29 -4.71 5.38
C LYS A 110 18.15 -5.73 5.44
N ASN A 111 16.99 -5.41 4.88
CA ASN A 111 15.81 -6.28 4.86
C ASN A 111 15.61 -6.98 3.50
N ILE A 112 16.36 -6.60 2.46
CA ILE A 112 16.26 -7.20 1.12
C ILE A 112 16.75 -8.65 1.17
N GLY A 113 16.00 -9.58 0.58
CA GLY A 113 16.35 -11.00 0.52
C GLY A 113 16.10 -11.80 1.81
N SER A 114 15.58 -11.16 2.88
CA SER A 114 15.28 -11.84 4.15
C SER A 114 13.98 -12.66 4.12
N ASN A 115 13.21 -12.61 3.03
CA ASN A 115 11.91 -13.27 2.83
C ASN A 115 10.90 -13.04 3.98
N CYS A 116 11.15 -12.05 4.85
CA CYS A 116 10.37 -11.79 6.07
C CYS A 116 10.10 -13.05 6.91
N THR A 117 11.06 -13.96 7.03
CA THR A 117 10.88 -15.22 7.78
C THR A 117 10.96 -15.06 9.30
N ILE A 118 11.48 -13.91 9.77
CA ILE A 118 11.62 -13.59 11.19
C ILE A 118 10.72 -12.41 11.53
N LEU A 119 9.80 -12.61 12.47
CA LEU A 119 8.83 -11.58 12.90
C LEU A 119 9.50 -10.27 13.32
N THR A 120 10.60 -10.33 14.06
CA THR A 120 11.30 -9.12 14.54
C THR A 120 11.93 -8.30 13.42
N ILE A 121 12.36 -8.94 12.33
CA ILE A 121 12.88 -8.26 11.13
C ILE A 121 11.72 -7.60 10.38
N ASN A 122 10.60 -8.31 10.22
CA ASN A 122 9.40 -7.78 9.58
C ASN A 122 8.80 -6.60 10.36
N ASP A 123 8.70 -6.70 11.69
CA ASP A 123 8.18 -5.63 12.55
C ASP A 123 9.07 -4.38 12.46
N ARG A 124 10.39 -4.56 12.45
CA ARG A 124 11.34 -3.48 12.27
C ARG A 124 11.17 -2.84 10.88
N PHE A 125 11.04 -3.64 9.82
CA PHE A 125 10.80 -3.13 8.47
C PHE A 125 9.49 -2.32 8.39
N ILE A 126 8.40 -2.87 8.91
CA ILE A 126 7.10 -2.19 8.96
C ILE A 126 7.18 -0.89 9.79
N LYS A 127 7.91 -0.88 10.91
CA LYS A 127 8.13 0.33 11.71
C LYS A 127 8.77 1.43 10.85
N HIS A 128 9.88 1.13 10.17
CA HIS A 128 10.56 2.12 9.32
C HIS A 128 9.71 2.58 8.14
N LEU A 129 8.96 1.66 7.50
CA LEU A 129 8.03 2.01 6.43
C LEU A 129 6.95 2.98 6.92
N LYS A 130 6.39 2.73 8.11
CA LYS A 130 5.39 3.60 8.72
C LYS A 130 5.96 4.98 9.09
N LEU A 131 7.18 5.03 9.62
CA LEU A 131 7.84 6.29 9.97
C LEU A 131 8.08 7.18 8.74
N LEU A 132 8.63 6.61 7.66
CA LEU A 132 8.88 7.38 6.43
C LEU A 132 7.60 7.95 5.81
N ASN A 133 6.49 7.25 5.95
CA ASN A 133 5.20 7.69 5.44
C ASN A 133 4.40 8.50 6.48
N TYR A 134 5.00 8.90 7.60
CA TYR A 134 4.36 9.53 8.77
C TYR A 134 3.01 8.88 9.15
N LEU A 135 2.96 7.55 9.05
CA LEU A 135 1.80 6.73 9.40
C LEU A 135 1.85 6.26 10.85
N LEU A 136 2.96 6.51 11.54
CA LEU A 136 3.07 6.20 12.96
C LEU A 136 2.43 7.33 13.76
N THR A 137 1.53 7.00 14.67
CA THR A 137 1.01 7.99 15.62
C THR A 137 2.03 8.15 16.74
N THR A 138 2.86 9.18 16.66
CA THR A 138 3.86 9.53 17.69
C THR A 138 3.18 10.13 18.92
N LEU A 139 3.88 10.09 20.05
CA LEU A 139 3.40 10.71 21.28
C LEU A 139 3.13 12.21 21.10
N GLU A 140 3.89 12.90 20.27
CA GLU A 140 3.62 14.29 19.87
C GLU A 140 2.20 14.46 19.30
N ILE A 141 1.84 13.69 18.27
CA ILE A 141 0.50 13.71 17.65
C ILE A 141 -0.59 13.33 18.66
N ILE A 142 -0.29 12.39 19.57
CA ILE A 142 -1.25 11.98 20.61
C ILE A 142 -1.48 13.11 21.62
N LYS A 143 -0.42 13.83 22.01
CA LYS A 143 -0.49 14.97 22.93
C LYS A 143 -1.27 16.13 22.34
N GLU A 144 -1.11 16.41 21.04
CA GLU A 144 -1.94 17.41 20.35
C GLU A 144 -3.44 17.11 20.47
N ARG A 145 -3.81 15.82 20.46
CA ARG A 145 -5.22 15.40 20.51
C ARG A 145 -5.76 15.30 21.94
N ARG A 146 -4.95 14.83 22.90
CA ARG A 146 -5.38 14.50 24.28
C ARG A 146 -4.29 14.81 25.32
N TYR A 147 -3.85 16.06 25.40
CA TYR A 147 -2.85 16.46 26.39
C TYR A 147 -3.25 16.14 27.83
N ASP A 148 -4.55 16.15 28.15
CA ASP A 148 -5.10 15.79 29.46
C ASP A 148 -4.73 14.38 29.93
N LEU A 149 -4.55 13.43 29.01
CA LEU A 149 -4.20 12.03 29.32
C LEU A 149 -2.70 11.76 29.30
N TYR A 150 -1.95 12.47 28.44
CA TYR A 150 -0.55 12.15 28.14
C TYR A 150 0.45 13.19 28.67
N GLY A 151 0.00 14.41 28.98
CA GLY A 151 0.80 15.49 29.59
C GLY A 151 2.22 15.58 29.05
N ASP A 152 3.19 15.62 29.97
CA ASP A 152 4.61 15.73 29.67
C ASP A 152 5.33 14.38 29.58
N VAL A 153 4.60 13.29 29.35
CA VAL A 153 5.19 11.95 29.20
C VAL A 153 6.28 11.99 28.12
N LYS A 154 7.45 11.44 28.46
CA LYS A 154 8.59 11.31 27.54
C LYS A 154 8.47 10.03 26.72
N CYS A 155 9.32 9.88 25.71
CA CYS A 155 9.40 8.65 24.92
C CYS A 155 9.42 7.42 25.81
N ARG A 156 8.53 6.46 25.55
CA ARG A 156 8.41 5.26 26.40
C ARG A 156 9.63 4.33 26.28
N LEU A 157 10.37 4.43 25.17
CA LEU A 157 11.54 3.61 24.92
C LEU A 157 12.76 4.11 25.71
N CYS A 158 13.14 5.39 25.57
CA CYS A 158 14.33 5.92 26.22
C CYS A 158 14.08 6.65 27.55
N LEU A 159 12.84 7.06 27.83
CA LEU A 159 12.40 7.82 29.01
C LEU A 159 13.10 9.17 29.22
N LYS A 160 13.81 9.70 28.20
CA LYS A 160 14.61 10.93 28.29
C LYS A 160 14.09 12.03 27.38
N GLU A 161 14.01 11.75 26.08
CA GLU A 161 13.64 12.72 25.05
C GLU A 161 12.14 12.72 24.80
N ASN A 162 11.64 13.77 24.13
CA ASN A 162 10.29 13.75 23.60
C ASN A 162 10.23 12.75 22.44
N GLU A 163 9.08 12.09 22.28
CA GLU A 163 8.86 11.18 21.15
C GLU A 163 8.16 11.92 20.02
N ASP A 164 8.96 12.25 19.01
CA ASP A 164 8.57 12.73 17.69
C ASP A 164 9.03 11.71 16.61
N ASP A 165 8.72 11.98 15.34
CA ASP A 165 9.02 11.03 14.24
C ASP A 165 10.53 10.80 14.07
N ASP A 166 11.35 11.83 14.24
CA ASP A 166 12.80 11.77 14.11
C ASP A 166 13.43 10.95 15.25
N HIS A 167 13.03 11.24 16.49
CA HIS A 167 13.46 10.48 17.66
C HIS A 167 13.16 8.99 17.49
N MET A 168 12.02 8.64 16.90
CA MET A 168 11.63 7.24 16.69
C MET A 168 12.53 6.46 15.73
N ILE A 169 13.34 7.15 14.90
CA ILE A 169 14.33 6.54 14.00
C ILE A 169 15.55 6.04 14.77
N TYR A 170 16.09 6.85 15.69
CA TYR A 170 17.36 6.56 16.39
C TYR A 170 17.18 6.15 17.85
N CYS A 171 15.99 6.26 18.43
CA CYS A 171 15.70 5.84 19.79
C CYS A 171 15.94 4.33 19.97
N LYS A 172 16.73 3.99 20.98
CA LYS A 172 17.09 2.63 21.36
C LYS A 172 16.39 2.21 22.63
#